data_AF-A0A2G9ZBK6-F1
#
_entry.id   AF-A0A2G9ZBK6-F1
#
_cell.length_a   1.000
_cell.length_b   1.000
_cell.length_c   1.000
_cell.angle_alpha   90.00
_cell.angle_beta   90.00
_cell.angle_gamma   90.00
#
_symmetry.space_group_name_H-M   'P 1'
#
loop_
_entity.id
_entity.type
_entity.pdbx_description
1 polymer ?
#
loop_
_entity_poly.entity_id
_entity_poly.type
_entity_poly.pdbx_seq_one_letter_code
_entity_poly.pdbx_strand_id
1 'polypeptide(L)'
;MKEIAFFGDKGSFDNMVKVFGELGCNKGVLCMRNSVVCDYKNIEFALVEVPGHSYFYEAETMVGESDNIGIIQNDMAKVINDLRLSIFGDEEYFSYVKTLNLEANEVFDYSAYRDNYFKKRFGI
;
A
#
# COMPACT_ATOMS: atom_id res chain seq x y z
N MET A 1 -9.58 -5.46 -12.16
CA MET A 1 -9.42 -6.04 -10.81
C MET A 1 -10.56 -5.48 -9.97
N LYS A 2 -11.28 -6.29 -9.18
CA LYS A 2 -12.31 -5.76 -8.27
C LYS A 2 -11.67 -5.58 -6.90
N GLU A 3 -11.66 -4.36 -6.40
CA GLU A 3 -11.25 -4.05 -5.04
C GLU A 3 -12.43 -4.23 -4.10
N ILE A 4 -12.17 -4.78 -2.91
CA ILE A 4 -13.14 -4.93 -1.85
C ILE A 4 -12.55 -4.27 -0.60
N ALA A 5 -13.13 -3.14 -0.21
CA ALA A 5 -12.80 -2.48 1.05
C ALA A 5 -13.73 -2.97 2.16
N PHE A 6 -13.17 -3.32 3.31
CA PHE A 6 -13.92 -3.66 4.51
C PHE A 6 -13.71 -2.57 5.56
N PHE A 7 -14.79 -2.04 6.10
CA PHE A 7 -14.75 -1.12 7.23
C PHE A 7 -14.91 -1.91 8.52
N GLY A 8 -13.99 -1.70 9.46
CA GLY A 8 -13.97 -2.39 10.75
C GLY A 8 -13.99 -1.42 11.92
N ASP A 9 -14.50 -1.89 13.06
CA ASP A 9 -14.40 -1.20 14.33
C ASP A 9 -13.01 -1.38 14.95
N LYS A 10 -12.66 -0.53 15.91
CA LYS A 10 -11.40 -0.68 16.65
C LYS A 10 -11.31 -2.08 17.29
N GLY A 11 -10.23 -2.80 17.01
CA GLY A 11 -9.98 -4.15 17.51
C GLY A 11 -10.65 -5.27 16.70
N SER A 12 -11.34 -4.97 15.59
CA SER A 12 -11.91 -5.99 14.70
C SER A 12 -10.92 -6.54 13.67
N PHE A 13 -9.71 -5.99 13.57
CA PHE A 13 -8.76 -6.31 12.51
C PHE A 13 -8.41 -7.80 12.45
N ASP A 14 -8.10 -8.42 13.60
CA ASP A 14 -7.82 -9.86 13.67
C ASP A 14 -8.98 -10.70 13.11
N ASN A 15 -10.23 -10.35 13.42
CA ASN A 15 -11.41 -11.04 12.90
C ASN A 15 -11.56 -10.85 11.39
N MET A 16 -11.24 -9.66 10.87
CA MET A 16 -11.28 -9.39 9.43
C MET A 16 -10.24 -10.22 8.68
N VAL A 17 -9.00 -10.32 9.21
CA VAL A 17 -7.97 -11.19 8.62
C VAL A 17 -8.40 -12.67 8.67
N LYS A 18 -9.05 -13.11 9.75
CA LYS A 18 -9.56 -14.48 9.86
C LYS A 18 -10.55 -14.85 8.74
N VAL A 19 -11.41 -13.91 8.32
CA VAL A 19 -12.36 -14.14 7.21
C VAL A 19 -11.63 -14.54 5.92
N PHE A 20 -10.50 -13.90 5.59
CA PHE A 20 -9.73 -14.28 4.40
C PHE A 20 -9.19 -15.71 4.49
N GLY A 21 -8.79 -16.17 5.67
CA GLY A 21 -8.41 -17.56 5.91
C GLY A 21 -9.56 -18.53 5.65
N GLU A 22 -10.76 -18.23 6.15
CA GLU A 22 -11.97 -19.03 5.92
C GLU A 22 -12.41 -19.05 4.45
N LEU A 23 -12.10 -17.99 3.69
CA LEU A 23 -12.32 -17.92 2.24
C LEU A 23 -11.28 -18.71 1.42
N GLY A 24 -10.30 -19.34 2.08
CA GLY A 24 -9.29 -20.19 1.45
C GLY A 24 -7.98 -19.48 1.11
N CYS A 25 -7.77 -18.24 1.55
CA CYS A 25 -6.45 -17.61 1.45
C CYS A 25 -5.49 -18.29 2.42
N ASN A 26 -4.34 -18.76 1.92
CA ASN A 26 -3.37 -19.53 2.70
C ASN A 26 -2.07 -18.76 2.99
N LYS A 27 -1.77 -17.71 2.22
CA LYS A 27 -0.59 -16.85 2.38
C LYS A 27 -0.91 -15.40 2.06
N GLY A 28 -0.14 -14.50 2.63
CA GLY A 28 -0.14 -13.07 2.34
C GLY A 28 1.26 -12.48 2.49
N VAL A 29 1.38 -11.19 2.22
CA VAL A 29 2.58 -10.40 2.50
C VAL A 29 2.23 -9.38 3.57
N LEU A 30 2.99 -9.38 4.66
CA LEU A 30 2.87 -8.40 5.73
C LEU A 30 3.87 -7.28 5.48
N CYS A 31 3.34 -6.08 5.23
CA CYS A 31 4.11 -4.87 4.96
C CYS A 31 3.92 -3.88 6.10
N MET A 32 5.01 -3.48 6.77
CA MET A 32 4.98 -2.38 7.74
C MET A 32 5.45 -1.10 7.07
N ARG A 33 4.68 -0.03 7.20
CA ARG A 33 4.94 1.28 6.61
C ARG A 33 4.59 2.38 7.60
N ASN A 34 5.39 3.44 7.65
CA ASN A 34 4.97 4.70 8.27
C ASN A 34 4.68 5.67 7.12
N SER A 35 3.49 6.26 7.08
CA SER A 35 3.11 7.19 6.02
C SER A 35 2.62 8.51 6.57
N VAL A 36 2.95 9.59 5.85
CA VAL A 36 2.37 10.91 6.03
C VAL A 36 1.71 11.30 4.71
N VAL A 37 0.42 11.61 4.77
CA VAL A 37 -0.38 12.00 3.60
C VAL A 37 -0.54 13.51 3.57
N CYS A 38 -0.39 14.11 2.39
CA CYS A 38 -0.69 15.52 2.16
C CYS A 38 -1.25 15.77 0.76
N ASP A 39 -2.12 16.77 0.64
CA ASP A 39 -2.66 17.22 -0.65
C ASP A 39 -1.80 18.33 -1.23
N TYR A 40 -1.40 18.18 -2.50
CA TYR A 40 -0.71 19.22 -3.25
C TYR A 40 -1.20 19.28 -4.70
N LYS A 41 -1.76 20.43 -5.10
CA LYS A 41 -2.30 20.66 -6.46
C LYS A 41 -3.28 19.56 -6.92
N ASN A 42 -4.19 19.13 -6.03
CA ASN A 42 -5.18 18.05 -6.28
C ASN A 42 -4.58 16.66 -6.52
N ILE A 43 -3.35 16.45 -6.06
CA ILE A 43 -2.72 15.14 -5.99
C ILE A 43 -2.51 14.84 -4.52
N GLU A 44 -3.01 13.69 -4.07
CA GLU A 44 -2.71 13.15 -2.75
C GLU A 44 -1.31 12.53 -2.83
N PHE A 45 -0.39 13.02 -2.00
CA PHE A 45 0.94 12.44 -1.84
C PHE A 45 1.01 11.70 -0.52
N ALA A 46 1.36 10.41 -0.55
CA ALA A 46 1.78 9.67 0.62
C ALA A 46 3.32 9.58 0.63
N LEU A 47 3.97 10.18 1.61
CA LEU A 47 5.39 9.97 1.88
C LEU A 47 5.53 8.72 2.74
N VAL A 48 6.14 7.67 2.19
CA VAL A 48 6.17 6.34 2.79
C VAL A 48 7.57 5.95 3.22
N GLU A 49 7.73 5.68 4.50
CA GLU A 49 8.90 5.00 5.06
C GLU A 49 8.65 3.49 5.13
N VAL A 50 9.62 2.73 4.63
CA VAL A 50 9.80 1.32 4.98
C VAL A 50 10.81 1.27 6.13
N PRO A 51 10.38 1.01 7.39
CA PRO A 51 11.22 1.19 8.56
C PRO A 51 12.55 0.44 8.46
N GLY A 52 13.66 1.17 8.61
CA GLY A 52 15.01 0.61 8.54
C GLY A 52 15.50 0.21 7.14
N HIS A 53 14.76 0.54 6.08
CA HIS A 53 15.10 0.13 4.71
C HIS A 53 15.16 1.31 3.73
N SER A 54 14.02 1.92 3.38
CA SER A 54 13.94 2.92 2.30
C SER A 54 12.79 3.89 2.49
N TYR A 55 12.77 4.93 1.65
CA TYR A 55 11.68 5.89 1.53
C TYR A 55 11.22 5.96 0.07
N PHE A 56 9.92 6.13 -0.14
CA PHE A 56 9.33 6.39 -1.45
C PHE A 56 8.09 7.28 -1.28
N TYR A 57 7.46 7.66 -2.39
CA TYR A 57 6.18 8.33 -2.34
C TYR A 57 5.16 7.65 -3.26
N GLU A 58 3.90 7.77 -2.91
CA GLU A 58 2.76 7.47 -3.76
C GLU A 58 2.09 8.80 -4.12
N ALA A 59 1.61 8.91 -5.36
CA ALA A 59 0.94 10.11 -5.85
C ALA A 59 -0.34 9.66 -6.57
N GLU A 60 -1.49 10.01 -6.00
CA GLU A 60 -2.79 9.55 -6.48
C GLU A 60 -3.74 10.71 -6.70
N THR A 61 -4.69 10.52 -7.61
CA THR A 61 -5.78 11.46 -7.83
C THR A 61 -7.03 10.69 -8.21
N MET A 62 -8.19 11.23 -7.82
CA MET A 62 -9.47 10.61 -8.13
C MET A 62 -9.87 10.94 -9.56
N VAL A 63 -10.30 9.93 -10.30
CA VAL A 63 -10.77 10.08 -11.68
C VAL A 63 -12.22 9.62 -11.79
N GLY A 64 -13.04 10.38 -12.51
CA GLY A 64 -14.40 10.03 -12.88
C GLY A 64 -14.47 9.20 -14.16
N GLU A 65 -15.63 8.60 -14.43
CA GLU A 65 -15.83 7.75 -15.62
C GLU A 65 -15.59 8.47 -16.96
N SER A 66 -15.83 9.79 -17.01
CA SER A 66 -15.65 10.62 -18.20
C SER A 66 -14.25 11.18 -18.37
N ASP A 67 -13.35 10.96 -17.41
CA ASP A 67 -12.05 11.60 -17.40
C ASP A 67 -11.07 10.95 -18.38
N ASN A 68 -10.24 11.78 -19.00
CA ASN A 68 -9.17 11.29 -19.86
C ASN A 68 -7.93 10.98 -19.01
N ILE A 69 -7.76 9.71 -18.67
CA ILE A 69 -6.66 9.19 -17.85
C ILE A 69 -5.29 9.63 -18.37
N GLY A 70 -5.08 9.64 -19.69
CA GLY A 70 -3.80 10.04 -20.29
C GLY A 70 -3.48 11.52 -20.08
N ILE A 71 -4.49 12.41 -20.07
CA ILE A 71 -4.28 13.82 -19.76
C ILE A 71 -3.94 13.99 -18.28
N ILE A 72 -4.68 13.32 -17.40
CA ILE A 72 -4.48 13.38 -15.95
C ILE A 72 -3.09 12.87 -15.57
N GLN A 73 -2.66 11.73 -16.11
CA GLN A 73 -1.32 11.18 -15.88
C GLN A 73 -0.23 12.16 -16.33
N ASN A 74 -0.39 12.81 -17.49
CA ASN A 74 0.56 13.82 -17.96
C ASN A 74 0.61 15.05 -17.04
N ASP A 75 -0.52 15.50 -16.54
CA ASP A 75 -0.59 16.65 -15.63
C ASP A 75 0.00 16.32 -14.25
N MET A 76 -0.24 15.10 -13.73
CA MET A 76 0.42 14.61 -12.52
C MET A 76 1.94 14.54 -12.71
N ALA A 77 2.41 13.98 -13.84
CA ALA A 77 3.83 13.88 -14.13
C ALA A 77 4.51 15.26 -14.18
N LYS A 78 3.85 16.29 -14.73
CA LYS A 78 4.37 17.67 -14.70
C LYS A 78 4.53 18.17 -13.26
N VAL A 79 3.53 18.00 -12.41
CA VAL A 79 3.60 18.43 -10.99
C VAL A 79 4.72 17.72 -10.25
N ILE A 80 4.88 16.41 -10.46
CA ILE A 80 5.94 15.61 -9.85
C ILE A 80 7.32 16.07 -10.32
N ASN A 81 7.47 16.32 -11.63
CA ASN A 81 8.72 16.82 -12.21
C ASN A 81 9.06 18.24 -11.71
N ASP A 82 8.07 19.12 -11.51
CA ASP A 82 8.26 20.45 -10.91
C ASP A 82 8.83 20.35 -9.49
N LEU A 83 8.42 19.33 -8.74
CA LEU A 83 8.95 19.00 -7.40
C LEU A 83 10.33 18.32 -7.45
N ARG A 84 10.86 18.06 -8.65
CA ARG A 84 12.13 17.35 -8.90
C ARG A 84 12.14 15.93 -8.32
N LEU A 85 10.98 15.29 -8.30
CA LEU A 85 10.84 13.90 -7.90
C LEU A 85 10.98 12.98 -9.11
N SER A 86 11.48 11.77 -8.88
CA SER A 86 11.61 10.74 -9.90
C SER A 86 10.41 9.81 -9.87
N ILE A 87 9.87 9.49 -11.05
CA ILE A 87 8.76 8.56 -11.21
C ILE A 87 9.33 7.20 -11.56
N PHE A 88 8.93 6.15 -10.84
CA PHE A 88 9.30 4.79 -11.21
C PHE A 88 8.69 4.41 -12.56
N GLY A 89 9.49 3.81 -13.43
CA GLY A 89 8.97 2.99 -14.52
C GLY A 89 8.41 1.67 -13.98
N ASP A 90 7.57 0.99 -14.77
CA ASP A 90 6.95 -0.29 -14.38
C ASP A 90 8.01 -1.31 -13.93
N GLU A 91 9.09 -1.49 -14.69
CA GLU A 91 10.16 -2.43 -14.36
C GLU A 91 10.88 -2.07 -13.06
N GLU A 92 11.14 -0.79 -12.82
CA GLU A 92 11.78 -0.30 -11.60
C GLU A 92 10.89 -0.55 -10.38
N TYR A 93 9.58 -0.30 -10.52
CA TYR A 93 8.60 -0.56 -9.48
C TYR A 93 8.53 -2.05 -9.13
N PHE A 94 8.40 -2.94 -10.12
CA PHE A 94 8.37 -4.38 -9.87
C PHE A 94 9.67 -4.91 -9.26
N SER A 95 10.81 -4.37 -9.71
CA SER A 95 12.12 -4.69 -9.13
C SER A 95 12.18 -4.27 -7.66
N TYR A 96 11.73 -3.05 -7.36
CA TYR A 96 11.67 -2.54 -5.99
C TYR A 96 10.75 -3.38 -5.09
N VAL A 97 9.56 -3.76 -5.55
CA VAL A 97 8.65 -4.65 -4.82
C VAL A 97 9.31 -6.02 -4.54
N LYS A 98 10.04 -6.57 -5.50
CA LYS A 98 10.79 -7.82 -5.31
C LYS A 98 11.88 -7.68 -4.26
N THR A 99 12.64 -6.57 -4.27
CA THR A 99 13.62 -6.25 -3.22
C THR A 99 12.94 -6.17 -1.86
N LEU A 100 11.83 -5.43 -1.74
CA LEU A 100 11.08 -5.34 -0.49
C LEU A 100 10.62 -6.71 0.02
N ASN A 101 10.15 -7.59 -0.86
CA ASN A 101 9.74 -8.95 -0.48
C ASN A 101 10.88 -9.84 0.00
N LEU A 102 12.12 -9.54 -0.39
CA LEU A 102 13.31 -10.27 0.06
C LEU A 102 13.90 -9.67 1.34
N GLU A 103 13.84 -8.35 1.49
CA GLU A 103 14.67 -7.63 2.47
C GLU A 103 13.87 -7.01 3.62
N ALA A 104 12.58 -6.70 3.44
CA ALA A 104 11.82 -5.90 4.41
C ALA A 104 10.41 -6.42 4.74
N ASN A 105 9.71 -7.01 3.78
CA ASN A 105 8.37 -7.56 3.99
C ASN A 105 8.45 -8.98 4.54
N GLU A 106 7.39 -9.39 5.23
CA GLU A 106 7.29 -10.72 5.80
C GLU A 106 6.26 -11.57 5.08
N VAL A 107 6.51 -12.88 5.00
CA VAL A 107 5.50 -13.84 4.57
C VAL A 107 4.52 -14.04 5.70
N PHE A 108 3.25 -13.72 5.47
CA PHE A 108 2.16 -14.08 6.35
C PHE A 108 1.64 -15.46 5.97
N ASP A 109 1.82 -16.45 6.85
CA ASP A 109 1.36 -17.82 6.63
C ASP A 109 0.18 -18.12 7.57
N TYR A 110 -0.99 -18.42 6.99
CA TYR A 110 -2.20 -18.72 7.75
C TYR A 110 -2.07 -19.99 8.60
N SER A 111 -1.19 -20.94 8.24
CA SER A 111 -0.94 -22.12 9.07
C SER A 111 -0.33 -21.76 10.43
N ALA A 112 0.41 -20.65 10.48
CA ALA A 112 1.01 -20.10 11.70
C ALA A 112 0.09 -19.10 12.42
N TYR A 113 -1.04 -18.69 11.82
CA TYR A 113 -1.98 -17.75 12.42
C TYR A 113 -2.65 -18.34 13.67
N ARG A 114 -2.82 -17.51 14.70
CA ARG A 114 -3.51 -17.83 15.95
C ARG A 114 -4.35 -16.62 16.36
N ASP A 115 -5.43 -16.86 17.09
CA ASP A 115 -6.31 -15.77 17.52
C ASP A 115 -5.52 -14.66 18.27
N ASN A 116 -5.82 -13.40 17.94
CA ASN A 116 -5.15 -12.18 18.43
C ASN A 116 -3.68 -12.04 17.98
N TYR A 117 -3.32 -12.55 16.80
CA TYR A 117 -1.97 -12.45 16.27
C TYR A 117 -1.53 -10.97 16.14
N PHE A 118 -2.36 -10.15 15.49
CA PHE A 118 -2.01 -8.75 15.22
C PHE A 118 -2.08 -7.90 16.48
N LYS A 119 -3.09 -8.13 17.33
CA LYS A 119 -3.17 -7.47 18.64
C LYS A 119 -1.95 -7.71 19.51
N LYS A 120 -1.42 -8.93 19.57
CA LYS A 120 -0.20 -9.24 20.35
C LYS A 120 1.05 -8.60 19.78
N ARG A 121 1.15 -8.54 18.45
CA ARG A 121 2.34 -8.08 17.75
C ARG A 121 2.42 -6.57 17.60
N PHE A 122 1.29 -5.92 17.35
CA PHE A 122 1.22 -4.51 16.99
C PHE A 122 0.35 -3.68 17.94
N GLY A 123 -0.39 -4.32 18.85
CA GLY A 123 -1.30 -3.62 19.77
C GLY A 123 -2.57 -3.07 19.11
N ILE A 124 -2.90 -3.54 17.89
CA ILE A 124 -4.06 -3.11 17.08
C ILE A 124 -5.26 -4.04 17.22
#